data_AF-A0A949B224-F1
#
_entry.id   AF-A0A949B224-F1
#
_cell.length_a   1.000
_cell.length_b   1.000
_cell.length_c   1.000
_cell.angle_alpha   90.00
_cell.angle_beta   90.00
_cell.angle_gamma   90.00
#
_symmetry.space_group_name_H-M   'P 1'
#
loop_
_entity.id
_entity.type
_entity.pdbx_description
1 polymer ?
#
loop_
_entity_poly.entity_id
_entity_poly.type
_entity_poly.pdbx_seq_one_letter_code
_entity_poly.pdbx_strand_id
1 'polypeptide(L)'
;MRKVIDMQMRIGEVAIDNITFDPRSRDEIPELLMGLQSICCNREIREQVFEVLMDLVPDDVDPNNGRSGMGLWKILVLGTLRLSCNWDYDKLLDIANNHRTLRLMLGHSAMDHESRYALQTLKDNVSLFTPEILDRVNHIVVRYGHEVIGKKPGETLRASCDSFVVETDVHFPTDINLLFDAMRKTIVLIMALCDGLGLSGWRQGIHLLKKVKKQFRKAQQLKRSTSKDHQKKAKREQLIIAAHLAYLELVESLIARAK
;
A
#
# COMPACT_ATOMS: atom_id res chain seq x y z
N MET A 1 -20.19 -17.38 -16.65
CA MET A 1 -20.76 -17.89 -15.39
C MET A 1 -19.85 -17.56 -14.23
N ARG A 2 -20.32 -16.85 -13.20
CA ARG A 2 -19.55 -16.52 -12.00
C ARG A 2 -20.42 -16.77 -10.77
N LYS A 3 -19.90 -17.59 -9.84
CA LYS A 3 -20.55 -17.92 -8.56
C LYS A 3 -19.72 -17.33 -7.41
N VAL A 4 -20.33 -17.13 -6.26
CA VAL A 4 -19.59 -16.69 -5.07
C VAL A 4 -18.66 -17.80 -4.58
N ILE A 5 -19.24 -18.93 -4.22
CA ILE A 5 -18.55 -20.18 -3.87
C ILE A 5 -19.42 -21.34 -4.37
N ASP A 6 -18.79 -22.47 -4.69
CA ASP A 6 -19.55 -23.70 -4.92
C ASP A 6 -19.77 -24.39 -3.57
N MET A 7 -21.02 -24.52 -3.15
CA MET A 7 -21.35 -25.16 -1.86
C MET A 7 -21.20 -26.68 -1.92
N GLN A 8 -21.15 -27.26 -3.13
CA GLN A 8 -20.93 -28.68 -3.31
C GLN A 8 -19.43 -28.98 -3.31
N MET A 9 -18.98 -29.74 -2.30
CA MET A 9 -17.60 -30.16 -2.19
C MET A 9 -17.19 -31.13 -3.30
N ARG A 10 -15.95 -30.99 -3.75
CA ARG A 10 -15.31 -31.93 -4.68
C ARG A 10 -14.54 -33.00 -3.93
N ILE A 11 -14.26 -34.11 -4.61
CA ILE A 11 -13.48 -35.21 -4.04
C ILE A 11 -12.08 -34.70 -3.65
N GLY A 12 -11.68 -34.92 -2.40
CA GLY A 12 -10.39 -34.49 -1.87
C GLY A 12 -10.29 -33.01 -1.48
N GLU A 13 -11.41 -32.28 -1.49
CA GLU A 13 -11.52 -30.93 -0.93
C GLU A 13 -11.61 -30.99 0.59
N VAL A 14 -10.99 -30.01 1.26
CA VAL A 14 -11.11 -29.81 2.71
C VAL A 14 -12.09 -28.68 2.92
N ALA A 15 -13.12 -28.91 3.73
CA ALA A 15 -14.08 -27.86 4.05
C ALA A 15 -13.39 -26.72 4.81
N ILE A 16 -13.79 -25.48 4.53
CA ILE A 16 -13.12 -24.28 5.06
C ILE A 16 -13.08 -24.29 6.60
N ASP A 17 -14.12 -24.80 7.25
CA ASP A 17 -14.22 -25.01 8.70
C ASP A 17 -13.14 -25.95 9.28
N ASN A 18 -12.65 -26.89 8.49
CA ASN A 18 -11.68 -27.91 8.90
C ASN A 18 -10.22 -27.52 8.57
N ILE A 19 -9.99 -26.35 7.97
CA ILE A 19 -8.63 -25.84 7.75
C ILE A 19 -8.00 -25.52 9.10
N THR A 20 -6.80 -26.07 9.35
CA THR A 20 -6.06 -25.84 10.59
C THR A 20 -4.93 -24.84 10.38
N PHE A 21 -4.71 -24.01 11.40
CA PHE A 21 -3.70 -22.96 11.40
C PHE A 21 -2.79 -23.11 12.62
N ASP A 22 -1.52 -22.71 12.49
CA ASP A 22 -0.60 -22.63 13.61
C ASP A 22 -0.82 -21.31 14.37
N PRO A 23 -1.35 -21.33 15.61
CA PRO A 23 -1.58 -20.12 16.39
C PRO A 23 -0.28 -19.43 16.85
N ARG A 24 0.87 -20.07 16.67
CA ARG A 24 2.20 -19.50 16.99
C ARG A 24 2.89 -18.89 15.77
N SER A 25 2.26 -18.95 14.60
CA SER A 25 2.79 -18.30 13.41
C SER A 25 2.95 -16.81 13.66
N ARG A 26 4.09 -16.27 13.26
CA ARG A 26 4.36 -14.82 13.24
C ARG A 26 4.14 -14.19 11.88
N ASP A 27 3.88 -15.02 10.88
CA ASP A 27 3.50 -14.60 9.54
C ASP A 27 2.04 -14.12 9.54
N GLU A 28 1.74 -13.10 8.74
CA GLU A 28 0.41 -12.50 8.66
C GLU A 28 -0.63 -13.38 7.94
N ILE A 29 -0.22 -14.34 7.11
CA ILE A 29 -1.14 -15.16 6.30
C ILE A 29 -2.08 -15.99 7.20
N PRO A 30 -1.61 -16.77 8.19
CA PRO A 30 -2.51 -17.60 9.00
C PRO A 30 -3.54 -16.80 9.77
N GLU A 31 -3.17 -15.64 10.33
CA GLU A 31 -4.11 -14.78 11.06
C GLU A 31 -5.23 -14.24 10.15
N LEU A 32 -4.86 -13.80 8.95
CA LEU A 32 -5.81 -13.32 7.95
C LEU A 32 -6.74 -14.44 7.47
N LEU A 33 -6.17 -15.63 7.20
CA LEU A 33 -6.96 -16.79 6.79
C LEU A 33 -7.88 -17.30 7.90
N MET A 34 -7.51 -17.20 9.19
CA MET A 34 -8.41 -17.50 10.31
C MET A 34 -9.59 -16.52 10.37
N GLY A 35 -9.36 -15.23 10.10
CA GLY A 35 -10.43 -14.24 9.98
C GLY A 35 -11.41 -14.59 8.86
N LEU A 36 -10.89 -14.93 7.67
CA LEU A 36 -11.70 -15.37 6.53
C LEU A 36 -12.43 -16.68 6.81
N GLN A 37 -11.80 -17.63 7.50
CA GLN A 37 -12.44 -18.86 7.96
C GLN A 37 -13.64 -18.55 8.86
N SER A 38 -13.47 -17.66 9.85
CA SER A 38 -14.53 -17.26 10.77
C SER A 38 -15.71 -16.61 10.05
N ILE A 39 -15.44 -15.73 9.08
CA ILE A 39 -16.46 -15.13 8.21
C ILE A 39 -17.22 -16.20 7.44
N CYS A 40 -16.52 -17.16 6.82
CA CYS A 40 -17.15 -18.20 6.02
C CYS A 40 -17.95 -19.21 6.86
N CYS A 41 -17.53 -19.47 8.10
CA CYS A 41 -18.21 -20.41 8.99
C CYS A 41 -19.44 -19.80 9.65
N ASN A 42 -19.48 -18.47 9.83
CA ASN A 42 -20.67 -17.77 10.31
C ASN A 42 -21.65 -17.52 9.16
N ARG A 43 -22.79 -18.22 9.17
CA ARG A 43 -23.78 -18.15 8.09
C ARG A 43 -24.29 -16.73 7.83
N GLU A 44 -24.65 -16.00 8.88
CA GLU A 44 -25.24 -14.66 8.76
C GLU A 44 -24.23 -13.67 8.15
N ILE A 45 -23.00 -13.67 8.67
CA ILE A 45 -21.94 -12.80 8.18
C ILE A 45 -21.51 -13.19 6.77
N ARG A 46 -21.41 -14.50 6.48
CA ARG A 46 -21.10 -14.99 5.14
C ARG A 46 -22.14 -14.51 4.12
N GLU A 47 -23.42 -14.62 4.43
CA GLU A 47 -24.51 -14.19 3.54
C GLU A 47 -24.41 -12.67 3.27
N GLN A 48 -24.18 -11.84 4.30
CA GLN A 48 -23.96 -10.40 4.13
C GLN A 48 -22.75 -10.08 3.23
N VAL A 49 -21.61 -10.75 3.45
CA VAL A 49 -20.41 -10.55 2.64
C VAL A 49 -20.66 -11.01 1.20
N PHE A 50 -21.33 -12.15 1.01
CA PHE A 50 -21.60 -12.71 -0.30
C PHE A 50 -22.52 -11.82 -1.13
N GLU A 51 -23.51 -11.20 -0.48
CA GLU A 51 -24.37 -10.20 -1.11
C GLU A 51 -23.54 -9.03 -1.66
N VAL A 52 -22.63 -8.47 -0.85
CA VAL A 52 -21.74 -7.39 -1.30
C VAL A 52 -20.81 -7.83 -2.43
N LEU A 53 -20.32 -9.07 -2.41
CA LEU A 53 -19.44 -9.58 -3.46
C LEU A 53 -20.15 -9.76 -4.80
N MET A 54 -21.48 -9.94 -4.83
CA MET A 54 -22.23 -10.02 -6.08
C MET A 54 -22.13 -8.72 -6.88
N ASP A 55 -21.99 -7.58 -6.20
CA ASP A 55 -21.84 -6.25 -6.80
C ASP A 55 -20.46 -6.05 -7.47
N LEU A 56 -19.52 -7.00 -7.33
CA LEU A 56 -18.27 -7.02 -8.12
C LEU A 56 -18.50 -7.41 -9.59
N VAL A 57 -19.65 -8.03 -9.90
CA VAL A 57 -20.02 -8.35 -11.27
C VAL A 57 -20.67 -7.09 -11.87
N PRO A 58 -20.14 -6.54 -12.96
CA PRO A 58 -20.74 -5.38 -13.61
C PRO A 58 -22.19 -5.63 -14.02
N ASP A 59 -23.04 -4.60 -13.95
CA ASP A 59 -24.48 -4.69 -14.25
C ASP A 59 -24.78 -5.15 -15.69
N ASP A 60 -23.85 -4.92 -16.62
CA ASP A 60 -23.95 -5.31 -18.03
C ASP A 60 -23.53 -6.77 -18.29
N VAL A 61 -23.10 -7.51 -17.26
CA VAL A 61 -22.62 -8.88 -17.36
C VAL A 61 -23.58 -9.85 -16.68
N ASP A 62 -24.16 -10.78 -17.47
CA ASP A 62 -24.97 -11.87 -16.92
C ASP A 62 -24.08 -12.90 -16.18
N PRO A 63 -24.20 -13.04 -14.84
CA PRO A 63 -23.39 -13.98 -14.06
C PRO A 63 -23.74 -15.44 -14.36
N ASN A 64 -24.86 -15.75 -15.01
CA ASN A 64 -25.33 -17.10 -15.31
C ASN A 64 -25.00 -17.56 -16.73
N ASN A 65 -24.39 -16.71 -17.56
CA ASN A 65 -24.09 -17.03 -18.96
C ASN A 65 -22.57 -16.99 -19.26
N GLY A 66 -22.12 -17.72 -20.28
CA GLY A 66 -20.73 -17.74 -20.76
C GLY A 66 -19.75 -18.59 -19.92
N ARG A 67 -18.45 -18.48 -20.21
CA ARG A 67 -17.39 -19.29 -19.57
C ARG A 67 -17.33 -19.11 -18.06
N SER A 68 -16.93 -20.16 -17.34
CA SER A 68 -16.76 -20.09 -15.88
C SER A 68 -15.60 -19.16 -15.52
N GLY A 69 -15.90 -18.08 -14.81
CA GLY A 69 -14.90 -17.16 -14.27
C GLY A 69 -14.33 -17.65 -12.92
N MET A 70 -13.39 -16.89 -12.37
CA MET A 70 -12.95 -17.07 -10.99
C MET A 70 -14.11 -16.77 -10.03
N GLY A 71 -14.32 -17.63 -9.04
CA GLY A 71 -15.38 -17.43 -8.03
C GLY A 71 -15.10 -16.23 -7.12
N LEU A 72 -16.14 -15.52 -6.71
CA LEU A 72 -16.00 -14.26 -5.96
C LEU A 72 -15.34 -14.46 -4.60
N TRP A 73 -15.52 -15.62 -3.96
CA TRP A 73 -14.79 -15.98 -2.75
C TRP A 73 -13.27 -15.98 -2.97
N LYS A 74 -12.79 -16.60 -4.07
CA LYS A 74 -11.36 -16.60 -4.42
C LYS A 74 -10.86 -15.16 -4.62
N ILE A 75 -11.67 -14.31 -5.23
CA ILE A 75 -11.35 -12.90 -5.47
C ILE A 75 -11.19 -12.18 -4.14
N LEU A 76 -12.13 -12.35 -3.21
CA LEU A 76 -12.03 -11.80 -1.86
C LEU A 76 -10.75 -12.24 -1.15
N VAL A 77 -10.51 -13.55 -1.04
CA VAL A 77 -9.32 -14.09 -0.34
C VAL A 77 -8.02 -13.51 -0.93
N LEU A 78 -7.90 -13.50 -2.26
CA LEU A 78 -6.70 -12.99 -2.95
C LEU A 78 -6.56 -11.47 -2.82
N GLY A 79 -7.66 -10.73 -2.92
CA GLY A 79 -7.69 -9.27 -2.78
C GLY A 79 -7.31 -8.82 -1.37
N THR A 80 -7.87 -9.47 -0.35
CA THR A 80 -7.54 -9.19 1.06
C THR A 80 -6.08 -9.49 1.35
N LEU A 81 -5.54 -10.65 0.94
CA LEU A 81 -4.12 -10.97 1.13
C LEU A 81 -3.21 -9.96 0.44
N ARG A 82 -3.51 -9.61 -0.82
CA ARG A 82 -2.70 -8.63 -1.55
C ARG A 82 -2.59 -7.31 -0.80
N LEU A 83 -3.71 -6.81 -0.28
CA LEU A 83 -3.75 -5.51 0.41
C LEU A 83 -3.14 -5.60 1.81
N SER A 84 -3.57 -6.56 2.63
CA SER A 84 -3.13 -6.67 4.02
C SER A 84 -1.66 -7.07 4.16
N CYS A 85 -1.14 -7.90 3.25
CA CYS A 85 0.26 -8.27 3.24
C CYS A 85 1.12 -7.34 2.36
N ASN A 86 0.53 -6.30 1.76
CA ASN A 86 1.19 -5.35 0.85
C ASN A 86 1.99 -6.03 -0.28
N TRP A 87 1.37 -7.02 -0.94
CA TRP A 87 2.02 -7.77 -2.02
C TRP A 87 1.76 -7.13 -3.39
N ASP A 88 2.77 -7.23 -4.26
CA ASP A 88 2.56 -7.05 -5.70
C ASP A 88 1.88 -8.29 -6.32
N TYR A 89 1.54 -8.21 -7.61
CA TYR A 89 0.84 -9.29 -8.29
C TYR A 89 1.72 -10.52 -8.55
N ASP A 90 3.03 -10.36 -8.63
CA ASP A 90 3.97 -11.47 -8.86
C ASP A 90 4.12 -12.28 -7.57
N LYS A 91 4.23 -11.62 -6.41
CA LYS A 91 4.21 -12.25 -5.11
C LYS A 91 2.88 -12.93 -4.82
N LEU A 92 1.76 -12.27 -5.13
CA LEU A 92 0.42 -12.88 -5.02
C LEU A 92 0.31 -14.14 -5.87
N LEU A 93 0.83 -14.13 -7.10
CA LEU A 93 0.81 -15.28 -8.00
C LEU A 93 1.60 -16.47 -7.44
N ASP A 94 2.82 -16.22 -6.99
CA ASP A 94 3.68 -17.25 -6.41
C ASP A 94 3.00 -17.91 -5.19
N ILE A 95 2.51 -17.11 -4.26
CA ILE A 95 1.87 -17.59 -3.04
C ILE A 95 0.54 -18.29 -3.35
N ALA A 96 -0.31 -17.75 -4.24
CA ALA A 96 -1.57 -18.38 -4.64
C ALA A 96 -1.36 -19.76 -5.30
N ASN A 97 -0.25 -19.96 -6.01
CA ASN A 97 0.05 -21.21 -6.70
C ASN A 97 0.76 -22.24 -5.81
N ASN A 98 1.50 -21.81 -4.80
CA ASN A 98 2.41 -22.70 -4.07
C ASN A 98 2.04 -22.87 -2.58
N HIS A 99 1.39 -21.89 -1.95
CA HIS A 99 1.12 -21.93 -0.52
C HIS A 99 -0.06 -22.85 -0.20
N ARG A 100 0.23 -23.98 0.45
CA ARG A 100 -0.74 -25.06 0.74
C ARG A 100 -2.02 -24.57 1.42
N THR A 101 -1.91 -23.86 2.54
CA THR A 101 -3.10 -23.43 3.33
C THR A 101 -3.97 -22.43 2.57
N LEU A 102 -3.36 -21.46 1.89
CA LEU A 102 -4.07 -20.57 0.98
C LEU A 102 -4.81 -21.35 -0.11
N ARG A 103 -4.17 -22.34 -0.74
CA ARG A 103 -4.84 -23.15 -1.76
C ARG A 103 -6.05 -23.89 -1.23
N LEU A 104 -6.00 -24.40 0.00
CA LEU A 104 -7.18 -24.97 0.67
C LEU A 104 -8.28 -23.92 0.86
N MET A 105 -7.94 -22.71 1.33
CA MET A 105 -8.90 -21.61 1.48
C MET A 105 -9.54 -21.18 0.15
N LEU A 106 -8.80 -21.30 -0.94
CA LEU A 106 -9.28 -21.06 -2.30
C LEU A 106 -10.11 -22.24 -2.84
N GLY A 107 -10.32 -23.33 -2.10
CA GLY A 107 -11.09 -24.49 -2.55
C GLY A 107 -10.37 -25.36 -3.59
N HIS A 108 -9.03 -25.42 -3.53
CA HIS A 108 -8.28 -26.43 -4.27
C HIS A 108 -8.22 -27.72 -3.47
N SER A 109 -8.58 -28.82 -4.13
CA SER A 109 -8.46 -30.16 -3.58
C SER A 109 -7.03 -30.69 -3.68
N ALA A 110 -6.76 -31.83 -3.03
CA ALA A 110 -5.51 -32.56 -3.23
C ALA A 110 -5.25 -32.95 -4.70
N MET A 111 -6.30 -33.07 -5.51
CA MET A 111 -6.22 -33.43 -6.94
C MET A 111 -5.87 -32.22 -7.82
N ASP A 112 -6.03 -31.00 -7.33
CA ASP A 112 -5.78 -29.77 -8.09
C ASP A 112 -4.32 -29.31 -8.00
N HIS A 113 -3.38 -30.19 -7.63
CA HIS A 113 -1.98 -29.82 -7.41
C HIS A 113 -1.29 -29.27 -8.67
N GLU A 114 -1.76 -29.60 -9.87
CA GLU A 114 -1.23 -29.05 -11.14
C GLU A 114 -1.96 -27.77 -11.58
N SER A 115 -3.11 -27.46 -10.97
CA SER A 115 -3.87 -26.26 -11.32
C SER A 115 -3.08 -25.01 -10.93
N ARG A 116 -2.85 -24.12 -11.89
CA ARG A 116 -2.10 -22.88 -11.69
C ARG A 116 -2.93 -21.69 -12.17
N TYR A 117 -2.92 -20.63 -11.38
CA TYR A 117 -3.39 -19.32 -11.79
C TYR A 117 -2.40 -18.70 -12.77
N ALA A 118 -2.92 -17.96 -13.74
CA ALA A 118 -2.12 -17.07 -14.58
C ALA A 118 -2.11 -15.65 -13.97
N LEU A 119 -1.01 -14.92 -14.17
CA LEU A 119 -0.84 -13.56 -13.65
C LEU A 119 -1.99 -12.63 -14.06
N GLN A 120 -2.36 -12.67 -15.34
CA GLN A 120 -3.41 -11.81 -15.89
C GLN A 120 -4.76 -12.11 -15.24
N THR A 121 -5.07 -13.39 -15.00
CA THR A 121 -6.30 -13.79 -14.30
C THR A 121 -6.37 -13.19 -12.90
N LEU A 122 -5.27 -13.14 -12.16
CA LEU A 122 -5.26 -12.51 -10.83
C LEU A 122 -5.46 -11.00 -10.94
N LYS A 123 -4.76 -10.33 -11.86
CA LYS A 123 -4.90 -8.89 -12.10
C LYS A 123 -6.34 -8.50 -12.41
N ASP A 124 -6.93 -9.13 -13.42
CA ASP A 124 -8.26 -8.79 -13.92
C ASP A 124 -9.37 -9.03 -12.89
N ASN A 125 -9.21 -10.02 -12.02
CA ASN A 125 -10.24 -10.36 -11.05
C ASN A 125 -10.07 -9.59 -9.73
N VAL A 126 -8.84 -9.42 -9.23
CA VAL A 126 -8.59 -8.64 -8.01
C VAL A 126 -8.83 -7.15 -8.25
N SER A 127 -8.63 -6.65 -9.49
CA SER A 127 -8.95 -5.26 -9.83
C SER A 127 -10.44 -4.94 -9.90
N LEU A 128 -11.34 -5.93 -9.76
CA LEU A 128 -12.78 -5.69 -9.70
C LEU A 128 -13.19 -4.99 -8.39
N PHE A 129 -12.36 -5.07 -7.35
CA PHE A 129 -12.63 -4.36 -6.11
C PHE A 129 -12.57 -2.85 -6.31
N THR A 130 -13.70 -2.19 -6.09
CA THR A 130 -13.75 -0.74 -5.92
C THR A 130 -13.61 -0.36 -4.44
N PRO A 131 -13.17 0.88 -4.13
CA PRO A 131 -13.13 1.37 -2.76
C PRO A 131 -14.46 1.20 -2.01
N GLU A 132 -15.58 1.42 -2.70
CA GLU A 132 -16.93 1.37 -2.12
C GLU A 132 -17.33 -0.06 -1.73
N ILE A 133 -17.03 -1.04 -2.58
CA ILE A 133 -17.30 -2.46 -2.29
C ILE A 133 -16.40 -2.93 -1.14
N LEU A 134 -15.11 -2.56 -1.16
CA LEU A 134 -14.19 -2.90 -0.08
C LEU A 134 -14.64 -2.30 1.26
N ASP A 135 -15.11 -1.06 1.26
CA ASP A 135 -15.60 -0.39 2.46
C ASP A 135 -16.85 -1.08 3.05
N ARG A 136 -17.80 -1.49 2.20
CA ARG A 136 -18.96 -2.27 2.63
C ARG A 136 -18.57 -3.60 3.26
N VAL A 137 -17.66 -4.35 2.63
CA VAL A 137 -17.12 -5.58 3.22
C VAL A 137 -16.42 -5.28 4.55
N ASN A 138 -15.59 -4.24 4.60
CA ASN A 138 -14.87 -3.84 5.80
C ASN A 138 -15.80 -3.51 6.96
N HIS A 139 -16.90 -2.77 6.72
CA HIS A 139 -17.90 -2.48 7.75
C HIS A 139 -18.58 -3.73 8.31
N ILE A 140 -18.85 -4.74 7.49
CA ILE A 140 -19.40 -6.03 7.96
C ILE A 140 -18.36 -6.75 8.82
N VAL A 141 -17.13 -6.86 8.31
CA VAL A 141 -16.04 -7.57 8.99
C VAL A 141 -15.64 -6.92 10.30
N VAL A 142 -15.55 -5.59 10.37
CA VAL A 142 -15.21 -4.84 11.60
C VAL A 142 -16.29 -5.00 12.66
N ARG A 143 -17.58 -4.89 12.28
CA ARG A 143 -18.69 -5.12 13.23
C ARG A 143 -18.65 -6.54 13.79
N TYR A 144 -18.48 -7.53 12.92
CA TYR A 144 -18.34 -8.92 13.36
C TYR A 144 -17.09 -9.14 14.24
N GLY A 145 -15.96 -8.52 13.88
CA GLY A 145 -14.75 -8.53 14.70
C GLY A 145 -15.00 -7.99 16.10
N HIS A 146 -15.80 -6.93 16.26
CA HIS A 146 -16.19 -6.42 17.57
C HIS A 146 -17.04 -7.41 18.38
N GLU A 147 -17.82 -8.28 17.74
CA GLU A 147 -18.59 -9.32 18.42
C GLU A 147 -17.70 -10.48 18.88
N VAL A 148 -16.71 -10.87 18.06
CA VAL A 148 -15.84 -12.03 18.32
C VAL A 148 -14.70 -11.70 19.28
N ILE A 149 -14.01 -10.58 19.06
CA ILE A 149 -12.79 -10.19 19.79
C ILE A 149 -12.88 -8.81 20.43
N GLY A 150 -14.01 -8.11 20.26
CA GLY A 150 -14.17 -6.77 20.80
C GLY A 150 -14.30 -6.72 22.31
N LYS A 151 -14.22 -5.50 22.83
CA LYS A 151 -14.40 -5.24 24.26
C LYS A 151 -15.88 -5.29 24.65
N LYS A 152 -16.13 -5.52 25.95
CA LYS A 152 -17.48 -5.50 26.51
C LYS A 152 -18.15 -4.13 26.31
N PRO A 153 -19.50 -4.08 26.20
CA PRO A 153 -20.24 -2.83 26.13
C PRO A 153 -19.85 -1.89 27.28
N GLY A 154 -19.43 -0.66 26.96
CA GLY A 154 -19.03 0.36 27.93
C GLY A 154 -17.53 0.48 28.19
N GLU A 155 -16.70 -0.46 27.73
CA GLU A 155 -15.24 -0.31 27.81
C GLU A 155 -14.69 0.58 26.70
N THR A 156 -13.81 1.53 27.05
CA THR A 156 -13.18 2.41 26.06
C THR A 156 -12.24 1.62 25.14
N LEU A 157 -12.50 1.69 23.83
CA LEU A 157 -11.59 1.20 22.80
C LEU A 157 -10.38 2.13 22.73
N ARG A 158 -9.20 1.62 23.10
CA ARG A 158 -7.93 2.33 22.88
C ARG A 158 -7.29 1.70 21.65
N ALA A 159 -7.52 2.30 20.49
CA ALA A 159 -6.89 1.89 19.26
C ALA A 159 -5.76 2.87 18.91
N SER A 160 -4.60 2.32 18.51
CA SER A 160 -3.55 3.06 17.84
C SER A 160 -3.51 2.52 16.42
N CYS A 161 -3.59 3.39 15.42
CA CYS A 161 -3.42 3.02 14.02
C CYS A 161 -2.19 3.74 13.49
N ASP A 162 -1.18 2.99 13.06
CA ASP A 162 -0.11 3.53 12.23
C ASP A 162 -0.68 3.76 10.82
N SER A 163 -1.41 4.86 10.65
CA SER A 163 -1.90 5.23 9.34
C SER A 163 -0.74 5.76 8.49
N PHE A 164 -0.60 5.28 7.26
CA PHE A 164 0.29 5.86 6.25
C PHE A 164 -0.19 7.24 5.74
N VAL A 165 -1.17 7.87 6.40
CA VAL A 165 -1.64 9.21 6.04
C VAL A 165 -0.66 10.23 6.58
N VAL A 166 0.43 10.44 5.84
CA VAL A 166 1.14 11.70 5.97
C VAL A 166 0.28 12.74 5.27
N GLU A 167 -0.40 13.60 6.04
CA GLU A 167 -1.01 14.84 5.54
C GLU A 167 0.07 15.81 4.97
N THR A 168 1.34 15.46 5.15
CA THR A 168 2.47 16.17 4.59
C THR A 168 2.74 15.68 3.17
N ASP A 169 2.81 16.61 2.22
CA ASP A 169 3.30 16.37 0.85
C ASP A 169 4.73 15.79 0.90
N VAL A 170 4.85 14.46 0.91
CA VAL A 170 6.12 13.74 0.85
C VAL A 170 6.53 13.66 -0.61
N HIS A 171 7.38 14.58 -1.03
CA HIS A 171 7.92 14.58 -2.38
C HIS A 171 8.84 13.35 -2.61
N PHE A 172 8.92 12.87 -3.85
CA PHE A 172 9.85 11.79 -4.23
C PHE A 172 11.29 12.13 -3.79
N PRO A 173 12.01 11.22 -3.10
CA PRO A 173 13.31 11.51 -2.54
C PRO A 173 14.35 11.63 -3.66
N THR A 174 14.80 12.85 -3.92
CA THR A 174 15.97 13.13 -4.75
C THR A 174 17.05 13.74 -3.86
N ASP A 175 18.32 13.56 -4.20
CA ASP A 175 19.44 14.10 -3.40
C ASP A 175 19.28 15.60 -3.13
N ILE A 176 18.81 16.37 -4.12
CA ILE A 176 18.57 17.81 -3.96
C ILE A 176 17.37 18.14 -3.06
N ASN A 177 16.32 17.30 -3.05
CA ASN A 177 15.17 17.45 -2.15
C ASN A 177 15.60 17.15 -0.71
N LEU A 178 16.29 16.02 -0.50
CA LEU A 178 16.80 15.62 0.82
C LEU A 178 17.76 16.66 1.39
N LEU A 179 18.63 17.23 0.56
CA LEU A 179 19.52 18.32 0.97
C LEU A 179 18.75 19.58 1.39
N PHE A 180 17.68 19.92 0.66
CA PHE A 180 16.84 21.08 1.03
C PHE A 180 16.11 20.85 2.35
N ASP A 181 15.59 19.65 2.57
CA ASP A 181 14.93 19.29 3.83
C ASP A 181 15.89 19.32 5.01
N ALA A 182 17.09 18.76 4.84
CA ALA A 182 18.16 18.83 5.83
C ALA A 182 18.49 20.30 6.15
N MET A 183 18.74 21.14 5.14
CA MET A 183 19.07 22.55 5.36
C MET A 183 17.93 23.35 5.98
N ARG A 184 16.68 23.08 5.60
CA ARG A 184 15.50 23.68 6.23
C ARG A 184 15.47 23.38 7.72
N LYS A 185 15.68 22.12 8.11
CA LYS A 185 15.69 21.71 9.52
C LYS A 185 16.89 22.29 10.27
N THR A 186 18.10 22.21 9.72
CA THR A 186 19.31 22.79 10.32
C THR A 186 19.12 24.28 10.62
N ILE A 187 18.68 25.08 9.63
CA ILE A 187 18.52 26.53 9.82
C ILE A 187 17.45 26.84 10.87
N VAL A 188 16.29 26.19 10.80
CA VAL A 188 15.17 26.45 11.74
C VAL A 188 15.55 26.07 13.17
N LEU A 189 16.21 24.93 13.37
CA LEU A 189 16.63 24.46 14.69
C LEU A 189 17.70 25.37 15.29
N ILE A 190 18.69 25.79 14.51
CA ILE A 190 19.74 26.70 15.01
C ILE A 190 19.15 28.08 15.32
N MET A 191 18.22 28.59 14.51
CA MET A 191 17.51 29.83 14.83
C MET A 191 16.81 29.75 16.19
N ALA A 192 16.05 28.69 16.43
CA ALA A 192 15.35 28.49 17.69
C ALA A 192 16.33 28.34 18.87
N LEU A 193 17.43 27.61 18.69
CA LEU A 193 18.46 27.45 19.71
C LEU A 193 19.14 28.78 20.06
N CYS A 194 19.54 29.57 19.05
CA CYS A 194 20.15 30.87 19.28
C CYS A 194 19.19 31.84 19.97
N ASP A 195 17.91 31.83 19.60
CA ASP A 195 16.88 32.67 20.23
C ASP A 195 16.70 32.29 21.71
N GLY A 196 16.59 31.00 22.02
CA GLY A 196 16.48 30.50 23.40
C GLY A 196 17.72 30.77 24.27
N LEU A 197 18.91 30.85 23.67
CA LEU A 197 20.17 31.14 24.38
C LEU A 197 20.54 32.64 24.34
N GLY A 198 19.75 33.50 23.69
CA GLY A 198 20.07 34.92 23.53
C GLY A 198 21.31 35.19 22.66
N LEU A 199 21.74 34.23 21.84
CA LEU A 199 22.94 34.33 21.02
C LEU A 199 22.63 35.06 19.70
N SER A 200 23.43 36.09 19.40
CA SER A 200 23.42 36.72 18.09
C SER A 200 24.18 35.85 17.09
N GLY A 201 23.59 35.57 15.93
CA GLY A 201 24.29 34.86 14.87
C GLY A 201 23.36 34.38 13.76
N TRP A 202 22.15 33.95 14.11
CA TRP A 202 21.21 33.35 13.17
C TRP A 202 19.92 34.15 12.94
N ARG A 203 19.90 35.44 13.34
CA ARG A 203 18.74 36.34 13.15
C ARG A 203 18.24 36.42 11.71
N GLN A 204 19.13 36.26 10.73
CA GLN A 204 18.80 36.24 9.30
C GLN A 204 18.48 34.83 8.74
N GLY A 205 18.26 33.82 9.58
CA GLY A 205 18.07 32.45 9.11
C GLY A 205 16.88 32.27 8.15
N ILE A 206 15.77 33.00 8.33
CA ILE A 206 14.66 33.02 7.36
C ILE A 206 15.13 33.51 5.98
N HIS A 207 15.99 34.52 5.93
CA HIS A 207 16.56 35.00 4.68
C HIS A 207 17.47 33.93 4.04
N LEU A 208 18.32 33.29 4.84
CA LEU A 208 19.21 32.21 4.37
C LEU A 208 18.39 31.04 3.81
N LEU A 209 17.32 30.64 4.50
CA LEU A 209 16.40 29.59 4.03
C LEU A 209 15.77 29.95 2.68
N LYS A 210 15.34 31.21 2.50
CA LYS A 210 14.85 31.69 1.20
C LYS A 210 15.91 31.62 0.09
N LYS A 211 17.18 31.93 0.41
CA LYS A 211 18.31 31.80 -0.54
C LYS A 211 18.54 30.33 -0.94
N VAL A 212 18.57 29.42 0.03
CA VAL A 212 18.70 27.97 -0.20
C VAL A 212 17.56 27.48 -1.07
N LYS A 213 16.31 27.83 -0.73
CA LYS A 213 15.12 27.46 -1.52
C LYS A 213 15.20 27.95 -2.97
N LYS A 214 15.73 29.17 -3.19
CA LYS A 214 15.90 29.74 -4.53
C LYS A 214 16.89 28.92 -5.38
N GLN A 215 18.04 28.55 -4.82
CA GLN A 215 19.03 27.74 -5.54
C GLN A 215 18.53 26.32 -5.79
N PHE A 216 17.90 25.70 -4.79
CA PHE A 216 17.22 24.41 -4.93
C PHE A 216 16.20 24.43 -6.09
N ARG A 217 15.30 25.42 -6.13
CA ARG A 217 14.29 25.53 -7.19
C ARG A 217 14.92 25.71 -8.58
N LYS A 218 16.01 26.48 -8.67
CA LYS A 218 16.76 26.65 -9.92
C LYS A 218 17.33 25.31 -10.41
N ALA A 219 17.95 24.53 -9.52
CA ALA A 219 18.45 23.20 -9.85
C ALA A 219 17.31 22.23 -10.24
N GLN A 220 16.20 22.22 -9.49
CA GLN A 220 15.05 21.36 -9.72
C GLN A 220 14.35 21.59 -11.07
N GLN A 221 14.24 22.85 -11.50
CA GLN A 221 13.54 23.24 -12.72
C GLN A 221 14.40 23.05 -13.98
N LEU A 222 15.73 22.94 -13.85
CA LEU A 222 16.60 22.73 -15.00
C LEU A 222 16.53 21.29 -15.50
N LYS A 223 15.81 21.09 -16.60
CA LYS A 223 15.73 19.80 -17.32
C LYS A 223 16.76 19.70 -18.43
N ARG A 224 17.18 18.45 -18.71
CA ARG A 224 18.04 18.09 -19.85
C ARG A 224 17.39 18.51 -21.18
N SER A 225 18.21 18.88 -22.15
CA SER A 225 17.74 19.29 -23.48
C SER A 225 17.35 18.07 -24.32
N THR A 226 16.21 18.15 -25.02
CA THR A 226 15.75 17.14 -26.00
C THR A 226 16.21 17.45 -27.44
N SER A 227 16.92 18.56 -27.66
CA SER A 227 17.40 18.98 -28.99
C SER A 227 18.33 17.96 -29.63
N LYS A 228 18.25 17.80 -30.97
CA LYS A 228 19.20 16.97 -31.74
C LYS A 228 20.59 17.61 -31.89
N ASP A 229 20.66 18.93 -31.74
CA ASP A 229 21.91 19.70 -31.78
C ASP A 229 22.79 19.46 -30.54
N HIS A 230 24.01 18.98 -30.77
CA HIS A 230 25.00 18.66 -29.75
C HIS A 230 25.48 19.89 -28.96
N GLN A 231 25.65 21.06 -29.61
CA GLN A 231 26.11 22.26 -28.93
C GLN A 231 25.07 22.76 -27.92
N LYS A 232 23.79 22.72 -28.30
CA LYS A 232 22.67 23.07 -27.41
C LYS A 232 22.54 22.11 -26.22
N LYS A 233 22.79 20.81 -26.44
CA LYS A 233 22.83 19.81 -25.35
C LYS A 233 23.97 20.11 -24.36
N ALA A 234 25.18 20.30 -24.86
CA ALA A 234 26.36 20.58 -24.02
C ALA A 234 26.19 21.88 -23.21
N LYS A 235 25.70 22.96 -23.84
CA LYS A 235 25.42 24.22 -23.13
C LYS A 235 24.37 24.04 -22.03
N ARG A 236 23.34 23.23 -22.28
CA ARG A 236 22.30 22.95 -21.28
C ARG A 236 22.82 22.13 -20.12
N GLU A 237 23.68 21.15 -20.39
CA GLU A 237 24.33 20.33 -19.36
C GLU A 237 25.23 21.15 -18.45
N GLN A 238 26.05 22.05 -19.02
CA GLN A 238 26.86 23.00 -18.24
C GLN A 238 26.01 23.87 -17.32
N LEU A 239 24.84 24.34 -17.79
CA LEU A 239 23.92 25.13 -16.95
C LEU A 239 23.34 24.32 -15.78
N ILE A 240 23.06 23.03 -16.00
CA ILE A 240 22.57 22.12 -14.95
C ILE A 240 23.67 21.94 -13.90
N ILE A 241 24.90 21.64 -14.32
CA ILE A 241 26.05 21.47 -13.42
C ILE A 241 26.29 22.75 -12.61
N ALA A 242 26.35 23.91 -13.27
CA ALA A 242 26.56 25.18 -12.60
C ALA A 242 25.47 25.50 -11.56
N ALA A 243 24.22 25.14 -11.82
CA ALA A 243 23.14 25.34 -10.84
C ALA A 243 23.25 24.42 -9.63
N HIS A 244 23.72 23.17 -9.81
CA HIS A 244 23.95 22.25 -8.70
C HIS A 244 25.17 22.67 -7.88
N LEU A 245 26.26 23.08 -8.51
CA LEU A 245 27.45 23.60 -7.82
C LEU A 245 27.12 24.84 -6.99
N ALA A 246 26.42 25.82 -7.55
CA ALA A 246 26.01 27.02 -6.81
C ALA A 246 25.06 26.69 -5.63
N TYR A 247 24.29 25.61 -5.72
CA TYR A 247 23.47 25.13 -4.62
C TYR A 247 24.34 24.50 -3.52
N LEU A 248 25.28 23.62 -3.90
CA LEU A 248 26.19 22.95 -2.98
C LEU A 248 27.12 23.95 -2.25
N GLU A 249 27.73 24.89 -2.95
CA GLU A 249 28.59 25.93 -2.37
C GLU A 249 27.85 26.75 -1.30
N LEU A 250 26.59 27.14 -1.59
CA LEU A 250 25.77 27.86 -0.63
C LEU A 250 25.48 26.99 0.60
N VAL A 251 25.09 25.74 0.39
CA VAL A 251 24.78 24.80 1.47
C VAL A 251 26.01 24.55 2.35
N GLU A 252 27.17 24.30 1.75
CA GLU A 252 28.43 24.07 2.45
C GLU A 252 28.83 25.27 3.31
N SER A 253 28.71 26.49 2.78
CA SER A 253 28.97 27.71 3.55
C SER A 253 28.06 27.85 4.79
N LEU A 254 26.82 27.38 4.70
CA LEU A 254 25.85 27.43 5.80
C LEU A 254 26.09 26.32 6.82
N ILE A 255 26.51 25.14 6.38
CA ILE A 255 26.92 24.05 7.26
C ILE A 255 28.18 24.44 8.03
N ALA A 256 29.16 25.06 7.36
CA ALA A 256 30.37 25.56 8.02
C ALA A 256 30.06 26.62 9.08
N ARG A 257 29.07 27.49 8.83
CA ARG A 257 28.58 28.48 9.80
C ARG A 257 27.79 27.86 10.97
N ALA A 258 27.19 26.68 10.74
CA ALA A 258 26.36 25.98 11.73
C ALA A 258 27.18 25.16 12.74
N LYS A 259 28.42 24.81 12.38
CA LYS A 259 29.41 24.23 13.28
C LYS A 259 30.00 25.29 14.19
#